data_AF-A0A7V1EI89-F1
#
_entry.id   AF-A0A7V1EI89-F1
#
_cell.length_a   1.000
_cell.length_b   1.000
_cell.length_c   1.000
_cell.angle_alpha   90.00
_cell.angle_beta   90.00
_cell.angle_gamma   90.00
#
_symmetry.space_group_name_H-M   'P 1'
#
loop_
_entity.id
_entity.type
_entity.pdbx_description
1 polymer ?
#
loop_
_entity_poly.entity_id
_entity_poly.type
_entity_poly.pdbx_seq_one_letter_code
_entity_poly.pdbx_strand_id
1 'polypeptide(L)'
;MYFWDVCNTLKSLDILPIFAIGNSGPNPHSTGSPGNYPLCIGVGATNCFDSIAIFSSRGPAPDSSPWNNPQYWYRPDWSLTKSDIVAPGVSVRACRPGNSYGIVSGTSSSTPHITGAMAILCEANPNLTITEIYNILLDNADRPSHGGPYPNNNYGWGRLYVYKALQNVLMISENKQVIISRPLMIKPNPNRGRIYFNEKFGDCIIKSYDTIGRLVMDGKYKGINNINIPESIKDGVYFLKMKNFGSQGRSFFNIKFVSLFKSLNTGFSIPYNTSICFIIFFMIFITSYISFLLSGYNFIRSSWYLTKSSIVSIFMISFSIPIETGLFTTSRCIFKSFNIGKMIPASKRALTPASK
;
A
#
# COMPACT_ATOMS: atom_id res chain seq x y z
N MET A 1 11.97 7.96 19.11
CA MET A 1 10.64 8.39 18.61
C MET A 1 10.55 8.58 17.09
N TYR A 2 11.60 8.32 16.29
CA TYR A 2 11.65 8.65 14.85
C TYR A 2 10.44 8.21 14.01
N PHE A 3 9.85 7.04 14.29
CA PHE A 3 8.73 6.51 13.52
C PHE A 3 7.34 6.96 14.02
N TRP A 4 7.26 7.63 15.17
CA TRP A 4 6.00 7.98 15.81
C TRP A 4 5.17 8.92 14.93
N ASP A 5 5.79 10.01 14.45
CA ASP A 5 5.12 11.01 13.62
C ASP A 5 4.63 10.39 12.31
N VAL A 6 5.43 9.50 11.72
CA VAL A 6 5.04 8.74 10.52
C VAL A 6 3.80 7.88 10.78
N CYS A 7 3.78 7.13 11.89
CA CYS A 7 2.62 6.30 12.23
C CYS A 7 1.37 7.13 12.51
N ASN A 8 1.53 8.31 13.13
CA ASN A 8 0.42 9.25 13.33
C ASN A 8 -0.11 9.80 12.02
N THR A 9 0.77 10.19 11.08
CA THR A 9 0.37 10.64 9.75
C THR A 9 -0.35 9.55 8.99
N LEU A 10 0.12 8.30 9.03
CA LEU A 10 -0.55 7.18 8.38
C LEU A 10 -1.96 6.96 8.95
N LYS A 11 -2.09 6.97 10.30
CA LYS A 11 -3.40 6.86 10.96
C LYS A 11 -4.35 8.00 10.58
N SER A 12 -3.88 9.25 10.51
CA SER A 12 -4.73 10.39 10.12
C SER A 12 -5.19 10.35 8.66
N LEU A 13 -4.46 9.62 7.81
CA LEU A 13 -4.82 9.32 6.43
C LEU A 13 -5.66 8.05 6.27
N ASP A 14 -6.09 7.41 7.37
CA ASP A 14 -6.82 6.14 7.38
C ASP A 14 -6.02 5.00 6.72
N ILE A 15 -4.70 5.01 6.93
CA ILE A 15 -3.77 3.95 6.51
C ILE A 15 -3.28 3.25 7.77
N LEU A 16 -3.61 1.96 7.93
CA LEU A 16 -3.15 1.17 9.07
C LEU A 16 -1.78 0.53 8.79
N PRO A 17 -0.72 0.93 9.52
CA PRO A 17 0.58 0.31 9.38
C PRO A 17 0.58 -1.08 10.01
N ILE A 18 1.27 -2.03 9.37
CA ILE A 18 1.43 -3.40 9.84
C ILE A 18 2.94 -3.67 9.91
N PHE A 19 3.43 -3.95 11.10
CA PHE A 19 4.87 -4.07 11.37
C PHE A 19 5.17 -5.37 12.11
N ALA A 20 6.35 -5.92 11.86
CA ALA A 20 6.90 -7.01 12.65
C ALA A 20 7.11 -6.56 14.10
N ILE A 21 6.80 -7.43 15.07
CA ILE A 21 6.98 -7.11 16.50
C ILE A 21 8.45 -7.19 16.95
N GLY A 22 9.28 -7.91 16.19
CA GLY A 22 10.70 -8.13 16.47
C GLY A 22 11.06 -9.61 16.61
N ASN A 23 12.35 -9.92 16.52
CA ASN A 23 12.90 -11.28 16.63
C ASN A 23 13.81 -11.45 17.86
N SER A 24 13.52 -10.70 18.93
CA SER A 24 14.34 -10.64 20.15
C SER A 24 13.72 -11.38 21.35
N GLY A 25 12.71 -12.23 21.09
CA GLY A 25 12.19 -13.15 22.09
C GLY A 25 13.26 -14.15 22.57
N PRO A 26 13.00 -14.94 23.63
CA PRO A 26 11.69 -15.18 24.25
C PRO A 26 11.44 -14.35 25.52
N ASN A 27 12.25 -13.35 25.86
CA ASN A 27 12.01 -12.62 27.10
C ASN A 27 10.83 -11.63 26.95
N PRO A 28 10.04 -11.38 28.00
CA PRO A 28 9.09 -10.26 28.03
C PRO A 28 9.79 -8.92 27.72
N HIS A 29 9.02 -7.91 27.32
CA HIS A 29 9.53 -6.57 26.96
C HIS A 29 10.58 -6.57 25.84
N SER A 30 10.54 -7.56 24.94
CA SER A 30 11.48 -7.68 23.82
C SER A 30 10.96 -7.05 22.53
N THR A 31 9.82 -6.34 22.58
CA THR A 31 9.20 -5.69 21.42
C THR A 31 9.98 -4.48 20.94
N GLY A 32 10.03 -4.27 19.62
CA GLY A 32 10.71 -3.12 19.00
C GLY A 32 9.74 -2.14 18.36
N SER A 33 10.15 -0.87 18.27
CA SER A 33 9.46 0.10 17.42
C SER A 33 9.81 -0.12 15.94
N PRO A 34 8.88 0.15 15.01
CA PRO A 34 7.54 0.70 15.24
C PRO A 34 6.45 -0.32 15.58
N GLY A 35 6.69 -1.63 15.50
CA GLY A 35 5.65 -2.66 15.70
C GLY A 35 5.01 -2.69 17.08
N ASN A 36 5.70 -2.17 18.09
CA ASN A 36 5.15 -2.02 19.42
C ASN A 36 4.29 -0.76 19.62
N TYR A 37 4.14 0.12 18.63
CA TYR A 37 3.33 1.33 18.78
C TYR A 37 1.82 1.03 18.84
N PRO A 38 1.04 1.85 19.58
CA PRO A 38 -0.43 1.78 19.62
C PRO A 38 -1.12 2.05 18.27
N LEU A 39 -0.42 2.69 17.33
CA LEU A 39 -0.96 3.18 16.06
C LEU A 39 -0.87 2.16 14.91
N CYS A 40 -0.44 0.93 15.19
CA CYS A 40 -0.15 -0.08 14.18
C CYS A 40 -0.52 -1.48 14.66
N ILE A 41 -0.62 -2.42 13.72
CA ILE A 41 -0.63 -3.86 14.04
C ILE A 41 0.82 -4.32 14.22
N GLY A 42 1.16 -4.76 15.42
CA GLY A 42 2.39 -5.50 15.71
C GLY A 42 2.16 -7.00 15.50
N VAL A 43 2.96 -7.62 14.63
CA VAL A 43 2.78 -9.01 14.19
C VAL A 43 3.85 -9.92 14.76
N GLY A 44 3.44 -10.93 15.54
CA GLY A 44 4.30 -12.02 16.01
C GLY A 44 4.29 -13.24 15.09
N ALA A 45 5.15 -14.22 15.38
CA ALA A 45 5.39 -15.38 14.54
C ALA A 45 5.05 -16.70 15.22
N THR A 46 4.36 -17.60 14.51
CA THR A 46 4.17 -19.00 14.89
C THR A 46 4.91 -19.96 13.97
N ASN A 47 5.14 -21.18 14.45
CA ASN A 47 5.58 -22.30 13.63
C ASN A 47 4.41 -23.08 13.02
N CYS A 48 4.70 -24.19 12.34
CA CYS A 48 3.71 -25.05 11.70
C CYS A 48 2.81 -25.84 12.67
N PHE A 49 3.13 -25.84 13.97
CA PHE A 49 2.29 -26.40 15.03
C PHE A 49 1.50 -25.31 15.76
N ASP A 50 1.41 -24.12 15.17
CA ASP A 50 0.75 -22.94 15.75
C ASP A 50 1.32 -22.47 17.07
N SER A 51 2.48 -22.99 17.47
CA SER A 51 3.21 -22.57 18.65
C SER A 51 3.99 -21.30 18.35
N ILE A 52 4.00 -20.37 19.30
CA ILE A 52 4.77 -19.13 19.22
C ILE A 52 6.25 -19.46 18.95
N ALA A 53 6.84 -18.81 17.95
CA ALA A 53 8.24 -18.99 17.63
C ALA A 53 9.10 -18.43 18.78
N ILE A 54 10.15 -19.15 19.18
CA ILE A 54 11.00 -18.74 20.31
C ILE A 54 11.62 -17.35 20.12
N PHE A 55 11.95 -16.99 18.88
CA PHE A 55 12.50 -15.67 18.54
C PHE A 55 11.44 -14.57 18.52
N SER A 56 10.14 -14.88 18.42
CA SER A 56 9.10 -13.85 18.31
C SER A 56 9.13 -12.98 19.57
N SER A 57 9.38 -11.68 19.39
CA SER A 57 9.38 -10.73 20.49
C SER A 57 8.05 -10.74 21.23
N ARG A 58 8.11 -10.53 22.55
CA ARG A 58 6.99 -10.61 23.47
C ARG A 58 6.78 -9.28 24.16
N GLY A 59 5.52 -8.91 24.33
CA GLY A 59 5.11 -7.74 25.07
C GLY A 59 5.46 -7.80 26.56
N PRO A 60 4.97 -6.81 27.32
CA PRO A 60 4.18 -5.67 26.84
C PRO A 60 5.05 -4.65 26.09
N ALA A 61 4.38 -3.70 25.44
CA ALA A 61 4.97 -2.45 25.02
C ALA A 61 5.41 -1.61 26.24
N PRO A 62 6.30 -0.62 26.08
CA PRO A 62 6.77 0.22 27.19
C PRO A 62 5.61 0.90 27.93
N ASP A 63 5.62 0.89 29.26
CA ASP A 63 4.68 1.68 30.06
C ASP A 63 5.19 3.12 30.23
N SER A 64 5.26 3.83 29.10
CA SER A 64 5.69 5.23 29.05
C SER A 64 5.08 5.94 27.85
N SER A 65 5.17 7.26 27.82
CA SER A 65 4.66 8.03 26.67
C SER A 65 5.39 7.64 25.38
N PRO A 66 4.68 7.40 24.26
CA PRO A 66 3.24 7.58 24.08
C PRO A 66 2.39 6.30 24.26
N TRP A 67 3.01 5.14 24.50
CA TRP A 67 2.34 3.84 24.61
C TRP A 67 1.31 3.77 25.73
N ASN A 68 1.57 4.42 26.86
CA ASN A 68 0.69 4.40 28.02
C ASN A 68 -0.55 5.31 27.91
N ASN A 69 -0.77 5.98 26.76
CA ASN A 69 -2.00 6.73 26.50
C ASN A 69 -3.01 5.86 25.72
N PRO A 70 -4.12 5.43 26.35
CA PRO A 70 -5.12 4.57 25.72
C PRO A 70 -5.78 5.17 24.47
N GLN A 71 -5.80 6.50 24.32
CA GLN A 71 -6.44 7.17 23.17
C GLN A 71 -5.75 6.86 21.84
N TYR A 72 -4.48 6.48 21.85
CA TYR A 72 -3.77 6.13 20.63
C TYR A 72 -4.09 4.71 20.13
N TRP A 73 -4.51 3.82 21.01
CA TRP A 73 -4.78 2.42 20.68
C TRP A 73 -6.08 2.32 19.89
N TYR A 74 -6.12 1.46 18.88
CA TYR A 74 -7.37 1.12 18.18
C TYR A 74 -8.36 0.38 19.11
N ARG A 75 -7.84 -0.30 20.13
CA ARG A 75 -8.59 -0.96 21.21
C ARG A 75 -8.11 -0.44 22.57
N PRO A 76 -8.72 0.65 23.10
CA PRO A 76 -8.31 1.23 24.39
C PRO A 76 -8.51 0.30 25.59
N ASP A 77 -9.43 -0.67 25.46
CA ASP A 77 -9.66 -1.78 26.39
C ASP A 77 -8.48 -2.77 26.47
N TRP A 78 -7.51 -2.65 25.57
CA TRP A 78 -6.35 -3.53 25.45
C TRP A 78 -5.04 -2.75 25.29
N SER A 79 -4.71 -1.96 26.30
CA SER A 79 -3.50 -1.14 26.31
C SER A 79 -2.24 -1.95 26.65
N LEU A 80 -1.11 -1.51 26.10
CA LEU A 80 0.24 -2.04 26.27
C LEU A 80 0.51 -3.47 25.80
N THR A 81 -0.48 -4.34 25.64
CA THR A 81 -0.18 -5.70 25.20
C THR A 81 0.22 -5.77 23.73
N LYS A 82 1.31 -6.48 23.45
CA LYS A 82 1.83 -6.76 22.11
C LYS A 82 2.41 -8.18 22.03
N SER A 83 2.50 -8.82 20.87
CA SER A 83 1.93 -8.44 19.57
C SER A 83 0.41 -8.34 19.59
N ASP A 84 -0.22 -7.70 18.60
CA ASP A 84 -1.67 -7.65 18.46
C ASP A 84 -2.23 -9.00 17.98
N ILE A 85 -1.53 -9.63 17.04
CA ILE A 85 -1.91 -10.90 16.41
C ILE A 85 -0.64 -11.62 15.94
N VAL A 86 -0.72 -12.95 15.78
CA VAL A 86 0.39 -13.75 15.24
C VAL A 86 0.00 -14.46 13.94
N ALA A 87 0.99 -14.77 13.11
CA ALA A 87 0.81 -15.51 11.86
C ALA A 87 2.02 -16.42 11.59
N PRO A 88 1.90 -17.39 10.66
CA PRO A 88 3.02 -18.26 10.30
C PRO A 88 4.27 -17.46 9.94
N GLY A 89 5.37 -17.73 10.64
CA GLY A 89 6.63 -17.01 10.50
C GLY A 89 7.87 -17.87 10.60
N VAL A 90 7.72 -19.18 10.80
CA VAL A 90 8.83 -20.15 10.77
C VAL A 90 8.73 -20.98 9.51
N SER A 91 9.86 -21.13 8.81
CA SER A 91 9.98 -21.95 7.61
C SER A 91 8.98 -21.57 6.50
N VAL A 92 8.77 -20.27 6.31
CA VAL A 92 7.88 -19.72 5.27
C VAL A 92 8.61 -19.71 3.93
N ARG A 93 7.98 -20.23 2.89
CA ARG A 93 8.50 -20.15 1.52
C ARG A 93 8.27 -18.75 0.95
N ALA A 94 9.33 -18.12 0.47
CA ALA A 94 9.31 -16.76 -0.08
C ALA A 94 10.11 -16.66 -1.37
N CYS A 95 9.77 -15.69 -2.21
CA CYS A 95 10.51 -15.36 -3.43
C CYS A 95 11.90 -14.83 -3.09
N ARG A 96 12.90 -15.15 -3.93
CA ARG A 96 14.26 -14.63 -3.89
C ARG A 96 14.65 -14.09 -5.27
N PRO A 97 15.62 -13.15 -5.34
CA PRO A 97 16.16 -12.68 -6.61
C PRO A 97 16.64 -13.84 -7.49
N GLY A 98 16.64 -13.62 -8.81
CA GLY A 98 17.07 -14.62 -9.77
C GLY A 98 16.06 -15.74 -10.01
N ASN A 99 14.76 -15.44 -10.01
CA ASN A 99 13.67 -16.39 -10.29
C ASN A 99 13.71 -17.64 -9.38
N SER A 100 13.99 -17.43 -8.09
CA SER A 100 14.16 -18.52 -7.14
C SER A 100 13.23 -18.38 -5.93
N TYR A 101 13.09 -19.46 -5.17
CA TYR A 101 12.39 -19.48 -3.90
C TYR A 101 13.35 -19.94 -2.80
N GLY A 102 13.14 -19.45 -1.60
CA GLY A 102 13.84 -19.93 -0.41
C GLY A 102 12.91 -20.02 0.78
N ILE A 103 13.43 -20.59 1.86
CA ILE A 103 12.76 -20.64 3.14
C ILE A 103 13.31 -19.52 4.03
N VAL A 104 12.42 -18.82 4.72
CA VAL A 104 12.75 -17.73 5.65
C VAL A 104 11.98 -17.90 6.96
N SER A 105 12.60 -17.45 8.05
CA SER A 105 11.99 -17.42 9.37
C SER A 105 12.16 -16.04 9.99
N GLY A 106 11.11 -15.52 10.61
CA GLY A 106 11.09 -14.22 11.26
C GLY A 106 9.69 -13.65 11.31
N THR A 107 9.46 -12.74 12.25
CA THR A 107 8.22 -11.93 12.32
C THR A 107 8.02 -11.10 11.05
N SER A 108 9.09 -10.74 10.35
CA SER A 108 9.05 -10.15 9.00
C SER A 108 8.33 -11.03 7.96
N SER A 109 8.34 -12.36 8.14
CA SER A 109 7.62 -13.30 7.27
C SER A 109 6.16 -13.45 7.67
N SER A 110 5.83 -13.25 8.96
CA SER A 110 4.46 -13.21 9.45
C SER A 110 3.72 -11.93 9.03
N THR A 111 4.40 -10.78 9.04
CA THR A 111 3.83 -9.48 8.67
C THR A 111 3.06 -9.48 7.33
N PRO A 112 3.63 -9.96 6.20
CA PRO A 112 2.92 -9.97 4.92
C PRO A 112 1.70 -10.89 4.89
N HIS A 113 1.61 -11.92 5.74
CA HIS A 113 0.38 -12.71 5.87
C HIS A 113 -0.77 -11.85 6.42
N ILE A 114 -0.49 -11.04 7.45
CA ILE A 114 -1.48 -10.10 8.02
C ILE A 114 -1.81 -9.00 7.00
N THR A 115 -0.82 -8.46 6.28
CA THR A 115 -1.05 -7.48 5.22
C THR A 115 -1.94 -8.02 4.11
N GLY A 116 -1.69 -9.25 3.64
CA GLY A 116 -2.54 -9.91 2.66
C GLY A 116 -3.96 -10.16 3.18
N ALA A 117 -4.10 -10.59 4.43
CA ALA A 117 -5.41 -10.77 5.06
C ALA A 117 -6.19 -9.45 5.13
N MET A 118 -5.56 -8.37 5.60
CA MET A 118 -6.18 -7.04 5.63
C MET A 118 -6.61 -6.59 4.24
N ALA A 119 -5.80 -6.82 3.20
CA ALA A 119 -6.17 -6.49 1.82
C ALA A 119 -7.41 -7.27 1.35
N ILE A 120 -7.49 -8.57 1.64
CA ILE A 120 -8.68 -9.40 1.35
C ILE A 120 -9.92 -8.85 2.04
N LEU A 121 -9.82 -8.51 3.33
CA LEU A 121 -10.96 -7.99 4.10
C LEU A 121 -11.41 -6.60 3.60
N CYS A 122 -10.46 -5.72 3.26
CA CYS A 122 -10.75 -4.40 2.68
C CYS A 122 -11.43 -4.53 1.31
N GLU A 123 -11.00 -5.48 0.47
CA GLU A 123 -11.61 -5.74 -0.83
C GLU A 123 -13.03 -6.32 -0.67
N ALA A 124 -13.21 -7.25 0.28
CA ALA A 124 -14.49 -7.90 0.52
C ALA A 124 -15.60 -6.92 0.94
N ASN A 125 -15.26 -5.85 1.66
CA ASN A 125 -16.22 -4.80 1.99
C ASN A 125 -15.55 -3.41 2.08
N PRO A 126 -15.50 -2.65 0.98
CA PRO A 126 -14.86 -1.33 0.95
C PRO A 126 -15.63 -0.25 1.72
N ASN A 127 -16.82 -0.58 2.26
CA ASN A 127 -17.61 0.36 3.09
C ASN A 127 -17.24 0.29 4.58
N LEU A 128 -16.44 -0.69 4.99
CA LEU A 128 -15.94 -0.76 6.36
C LEU A 128 -14.73 0.15 6.53
N THR A 129 -14.69 0.83 7.66
CA THR A 129 -13.53 1.58 8.11
C THR A 129 -12.38 0.62 8.46
N ILE A 130 -11.15 1.12 8.38
CA ILE A 130 -9.97 0.35 8.75
C ILE A 130 -10.01 -0.12 10.21
N THR A 131 -10.58 0.68 11.10
CA THR A 131 -10.81 0.30 12.51
C THR A 131 -11.82 -0.86 12.63
N GLU A 132 -12.92 -0.84 11.87
CA GLU A 132 -13.89 -1.96 11.85
C GLU A 132 -13.20 -3.25 11.37
N ILE A 133 -12.42 -3.18 10.28
CA ILE A 133 -11.69 -4.34 9.74
C ILE A 133 -10.64 -4.85 10.73
N TYR A 134 -9.87 -3.96 11.36
CA TYR A 134 -8.90 -4.30 12.41
C TYR A 134 -9.58 -5.07 13.54
N ASN A 135 -10.72 -4.59 14.04
CA ASN A 135 -11.46 -5.27 15.10
C ASN A 135 -11.98 -6.64 14.65
N ILE A 136 -12.58 -6.73 13.46
CA ILE A 136 -13.08 -8.00 12.91
C ILE A 136 -11.95 -9.02 12.78
N LEU A 137 -10.76 -8.60 12.33
CA LEU A 137 -9.59 -9.46 12.23
C LEU A 137 -9.19 -10.04 13.59
N LEU A 138 -9.09 -9.20 14.62
CA LEU A 138 -8.64 -9.60 15.96
C LEU A 138 -9.70 -10.42 16.72
N ASP A 139 -10.97 -10.03 16.65
CA ASP A 139 -12.05 -10.73 17.34
C ASP A 139 -12.31 -12.13 16.75
N ASN A 140 -11.88 -12.35 15.50
CA ASN A 140 -11.98 -13.64 14.81
C ASN A 140 -10.66 -14.40 14.70
N ALA A 141 -9.60 -13.95 15.39
CA ALA A 141 -8.36 -14.70 15.47
C ALA A 141 -8.59 -16.08 16.11
N ASP A 142 -7.86 -17.09 15.62
CA ASP A 142 -7.84 -18.42 16.22
C ASP A 142 -7.11 -18.40 17.57
N ARG A 143 -7.57 -19.20 18.52
CA ARG A 143 -7.03 -19.24 19.87
C ARG A 143 -6.58 -20.66 20.23
N PRO A 144 -5.42 -21.11 19.73
CA PRO A 144 -4.87 -22.41 20.09
C PRO A 144 -4.84 -22.60 21.62
N SER A 145 -5.38 -23.72 22.10
CA SER A 145 -5.55 -23.97 23.55
C SER A 145 -4.23 -23.85 24.33
N HIS A 146 -3.12 -24.29 23.74
CA HIS A 146 -1.77 -24.23 24.33
C HIS A 146 -1.19 -22.81 24.38
N GLY A 147 -1.81 -21.82 23.75
CA GLY A 147 -1.34 -20.43 23.71
C GLY A 147 -2.13 -19.47 24.61
N GLY A 148 -3.18 -19.95 25.27
CA GLY A 148 -4.03 -19.15 26.15
C GLY A 148 -3.45 -18.92 27.55
N PRO A 149 -4.16 -18.15 28.39
CA PRO A 149 -5.41 -17.42 28.10
C PRO A 149 -5.19 -16.25 27.14
N TYR A 150 -6.26 -15.82 26.46
CA TYR A 150 -6.22 -14.73 25.49
C TYR A 150 -7.04 -13.53 25.96
N PRO A 151 -6.67 -12.31 25.55
CA PRO A 151 -5.45 -11.99 24.80
C PRO A 151 -4.20 -11.97 25.71
N ASN A 152 -2.98 -12.06 25.16
CA ASN A 152 -1.73 -12.09 25.95
C ASN A 152 -0.48 -11.53 25.23
N ASN A 153 0.64 -11.37 25.95
CA ASN A 153 1.90 -10.80 25.44
C ASN A 153 2.71 -11.72 24.49
N ASN A 154 2.20 -12.91 24.17
CA ASN A 154 2.83 -13.82 23.21
C ASN A 154 2.04 -13.85 21.90
N TYR A 155 0.74 -14.15 21.97
CA TYR A 155 -0.12 -14.36 20.81
C TYR A 155 -1.00 -13.14 20.49
N GLY A 156 -1.04 -12.12 21.34
CA GLY A 156 -2.04 -11.07 21.24
C GLY A 156 -3.44 -11.63 21.35
N TRP A 157 -4.28 -11.31 20.37
CA TRP A 157 -5.65 -11.81 20.25
C TRP A 157 -5.75 -13.24 19.72
N GLY A 158 -4.67 -13.78 19.16
CA GLY A 158 -4.65 -15.11 18.58
C GLY A 158 -3.81 -15.22 17.31
N ARG A 159 -3.91 -16.37 16.66
CA ARG A 159 -3.34 -16.62 15.34
C ARG A 159 -4.30 -16.15 14.25
N LEU A 160 -3.79 -15.57 13.18
CA LEU A 160 -4.56 -15.20 11.99
C LEU A 160 -5.51 -16.32 11.55
N TYR A 161 -6.78 -15.97 11.36
CA TYR A 161 -7.81 -16.84 10.75
C TYR A 161 -8.57 -16.03 9.69
N VAL A 162 -8.07 -16.03 8.46
CA VAL A 162 -8.61 -15.21 7.35
C VAL A 162 -10.06 -15.57 7.03
N TYR A 163 -10.38 -16.85 6.91
CA TYR A 163 -11.72 -17.29 6.48
C TYR A 163 -12.82 -16.85 7.46
N LYS A 164 -12.63 -17.05 8.77
CA LYS A 164 -13.58 -16.61 9.80
C LYS A 164 -13.75 -15.08 9.83
N ALA A 165 -12.66 -14.32 9.68
CA ALA A 165 -12.75 -12.86 9.57
C ALA A 165 -13.49 -12.42 8.30
N LEU A 166 -13.23 -13.07 7.16
CA LEU A 166 -13.88 -12.78 5.88
C LEU A 166 -15.39 -13.04 5.93
N GLN A 167 -15.83 -14.16 6.51
CA GLN A 167 -17.25 -14.44 6.69
C GLN A 167 -17.94 -13.30 7.47
N ASN A 168 -17.35 -12.84 8.58
CA ASN A 168 -17.92 -11.72 9.34
C ASN A 168 -17.97 -10.41 8.54
N VAL A 169 -16.94 -10.10 7.76
CA VAL A 169 -16.93 -8.92 6.88
C VAL A 169 -18.09 -8.95 5.88
N LEU A 170 -18.35 -10.11 5.27
CA LEU A 170 -19.41 -10.31 4.29
C LEU A 170 -20.80 -10.21 4.93
N MET A 171 -20.99 -10.77 6.13
CA MET A 171 -22.28 -10.70 6.84
C MET A 171 -22.67 -9.28 7.25
N ILE A 172 -21.70 -8.40 7.53
CA ILE A 172 -21.99 -6.98 7.83
C ILE A 172 -22.52 -6.25 6.58
N SER A 173 -22.17 -6.71 5.37
CA SER A 173 -22.70 -6.14 4.13
C SER A 173 -24.20 -6.43 3.93
N GLU A 174 -24.70 -7.55 4.43
CA GLU A 174 -26.11 -7.93 4.29
C GLU A 174 -27.04 -7.06 5.18
N ASN A 175 -26.51 -6.50 6.28
CA ASN A 175 -27.26 -5.67 7.23
C ASN A 175 -27.12 -4.15 7.01
N LYS A 176 -26.10 -3.69 6.26
CA LYS A 176 -26.02 -2.31 5.76
C LYS A 176 -26.46 -2.33 4.29
N GLN A 177 -27.73 -2.00 4.00
CA GLN A 177 -28.27 -1.89 2.62
C GLN A 177 -27.19 -1.47 1.60
N VAL A 178 -26.73 -2.44 0.83
CA VAL A 178 -25.67 -2.29 -0.17
C VAL A 178 -26.19 -1.35 -1.26
N ILE A 179 -25.69 -0.11 -1.27
CA ILE A 179 -25.65 0.67 -2.52
C ILE A 179 -24.41 0.17 -3.23
N ILE A 180 -24.62 -0.51 -4.36
CA ILE A 180 -23.57 -0.92 -5.30
C ILE A 180 -22.78 0.33 -5.69
N SER A 181 -21.62 0.56 -5.05
CA SER A 181 -20.71 1.63 -5.42
C SER A 181 -20.01 1.20 -6.69
N ARG A 182 -20.46 1.74 -7.83
CA ARG A 182 -19.64 1.73 -9.03
C ARG A 182 -18.29 2.37 -8.69
N PRO A 183 -17.15 1.82 -9.14
CA PRO A 183 -15.85 2.39 -8.82
C PRO A 183 -15.79 3.84 -9.31
N LEU A 184 -15.42 4.78 -8.43
CA LEU A 184 -15.24 6.19 -8.80
C LEU A 184 -14.12 6.29 -9.83
N MET A 185 -14.46 6.66 -11.06
CA MET A 185 -13.51 6.87 -12.14
C MET A 185 -13.30 8.37 -12.34
N ILE A 186 -12.05 8.82 -12.26
CA ILE A 186 -11.63 10.20 -12.48
C ILE A 186 -10.95 10.29 -13.84
N LYS A 187 -11.47 11.14 -14.72
CA LYS A 187 -10.93 11.36 -16.06
C LYS A 187 -10.89 12.85 -16.44
N PRO A 188 -10.00 13.30 -17.30
CA PRO A 188 -8.79 12.59 -17.72
C PRO A 188 -7.81 12.47 -16.55
N ASN A 189 -6.98 11.43 -16.56
CA ASN A 189 -5.83 11.31 -15.64
C ASN A 189 -4.61 10.90 -16.50
N PRO A 190 -3.63 11.80 -16.72
CA PRO A 190 -3.49 13.13 -16.13
C PRO A 190 -4.50 14.18 -16.63
N ASN A 191 -4.72 15.23 -15.84
CA ASN A 191 -5.67 16.31 -16.14
C ASN A 191 -4.99 17.67 -16.34
N ARG A 192 -5.67 18.58 -17.03
CA ARG A 192 -5.18 19.95 -17.34
C ARG A 192 -5.95 21.04 -16.59
N GLY A 193 -6.28 20.79 -15.32
CA GLY A 193 -7.03 21.74 -14.48
C GLY A 193 -8.53 21.47 -14.39
N ARG A 194 -9.01 20.35 -14.94
CA ARG A 194 -10.41 19.92 -14.82
C ARG A 194 -10.50 18.40 -14.80
N ILE A 195 -11.26 17.87 -13.85
CA ILE A 195 -11.54 16.43 -13.75
C ILE A 195 -13.04 16.18 -13.81
N TYR A 196 -13.41 15.05 -14.40
CA TYR A 196 -14.76 14.55 -14.56
C TYR A 196 -14.89 13.22 -13.82
N PHE A 197 -16.07 13.00 -13.27
CA PHE A 197 -16.43 11.72 -12.67
C PHE A 197 -17.32 10.92 -13.62
N ASN A 198 -17.38 9.61 -13.40
CA ASN A 198 -18.24 8.69 -14.17
C ASN A 198 -19.73 8.77 -13.81
N GLU A 199 -20.10 9.52 -12.79
CA GLU A 199 -21.48 9.74 -12.37
C GLU A 199 -21.67 11.14 -11.77
N LYS A 200 -22.93 11.52 -11.55
CA LYS A 200 -23.28 12.79 -10.90
C LYS A 200 -23.44 12.53 -9.40
N PHE A 201 -22.63 13.21 -8.60
CA PHE A 201 -22.73 13.21 -7.15
C PHE A 201 -23.67 14.30 -6.66
N GLY A 202 -24.24 14.09 -5.47
CA GLY A 202 -25.05 15.07 -4.76
C GLY A 202 -24.19 16.15 -4.12
N ASP A 203 -24.62 16.67 -2.98
CA ASP A 203 -23.80 17.60 -2.20
C ASP A 203 -22.59 16.86 -1.65
N CYS A 204 -21.36 17.35 -1.83
CA CYS A 204 -20.16 16.66 -1.38
C CYS A 204 -19.06 17.60 -0.92
N ILE A 205 -18.20 17.13 -0.03
CA ILE A 205 -16.91 17.74 0.28
C ILE A 205 -15.83 17.02 -0.52
N ILE A 206 -14.98 17.79 -1.18
CA ILE A 206 -13.79 17.27 -1.85
C ILE A 206 -12.56 17.92 -1.22
N LYS A 207 -11.62 17.08 -0.82
CA LYS A 207 -10.30 17.49 -0.33
C LYS A 207 -9.22 16.91 -1.24
N SER A 208 -8.17 17.67 -1.53
CA SER A 208 -7.00 17.20 -2.26
C SER A 208 -5.75 17.35 -1.39
N TYR A 209 -4.90 16.34 -1.41
CA TYR A 209 -3.64 16.31 -0.67
C TYR A 209 -2.47 16.10 -1.63
N ASP A 210 -1.33 16.72 -1.34
CA ASP A 210 -0.08 16.43 -2.06
C ASP A 210 0.52 15.08 -1.64
N THR A 211 1.64 14.68 -2.25
CA THR A 211 2.30 13.40 -1.98
C THR A 211 2.88 13.26 -0.57
N ILE A 212 2.98 14.36 0.18
CA ILE A 212 3.44 14.38 1.57
C ILE A 212 2.27 14.56 2.56
N GLY A 213 1.03 14.52 2.07
CA GLY A 213 -0.19 14.56 2.87
C GLY A 213 -0.67 15.96 3.27
N ARG A 214 -0.09 17.04 2.73
CA ARG A 214 -0.56 18.40 3.00
C ARG A 214 -1.83 18.69 2.22
N LEU A 215 -2.82 19.30 2.88
CA LEU A 215 -4.08 19.71 2.26
C LEU A 215 -3.84 20.89 1.29
N VAL A 216 -4.14 20.70 0.01
CA VAL A 216 -3.98 21.71 -1.05
C VAL A 216 -5.31 22.21 -1.63
N MET A 217 -6.41 21.51 -1.35
CA MET A 217 -7.76 21.87 -1.79
C MET A 217 -8.77 21.39 -0.77
N ASP A 218 -9.75 22.23 -0.42
CA ASP A 218 -10.90 21.86 0.40
C ASP A 218 -12.13 22.64 -0.10
N GLY A 219 -13.15 21.93 -0.57
CA GLY A 219 -14.33 22.57 -1.16
C GLY A 219 -15.61 21.79 -0.89
N LYS A 220 -16.69 22.53 -0.66
CA LYS A 220 -18.06 22.02 -0.66
C LYS A 220 -18.68 22.25 -2.03
N TYR A 221 -19.28 21.22 -2.57
CA TYR A 221 -19.85 21.18 -3.92
C TYR A 221 -21.29 20.69 -3.85
N LYS A 222 -22.13 21.21 -4.75
CA LYS A 222 -23.53 20.79 -4.87
C LYS A 222 -23.78 20.18 -6.24
N GLY A 223 -24.19 18.93 -6.29
CA GLY A 223 -24.69 18.32 -7.53
C GLY A 223 -23.67 18.22 -8.66
N ILE A 224 -22.46 17.73 -8.40
CA ILE A 224 -21.34 17.77 -9.36
C ILE A 224 -21.12 16.49 -10.15
N ASN A 225 -20.70 16.62 -11.40
CA ASN A 225 -20.12 15.53 -12.21
C ASN A 225 -18.69 15.88 -12.71
N ASN A 226 -18.18 17.05 -12.34
CA ASN A 226 -16.83 17.53 -12.64
C ASN A 226 -16.41 18.59 -11.63
N ILE A 227 -15.11 18.82 -11.50
CA ILE A 227 -14.55 19.95 -10.76
C ILE A 227 -13.43 20.61 -11.56
N ASN A 228 -13.31 21.93 -11.41
CA ASN A 228 -12.14 22.68 -11.84
C ASN A 228 -11.12 22.68 -10.71
N ILE A 229 -9.86 22.38 -11.05
CA ILE A 229 -8.74 22.40 -10.12
C ILE A 229 -8.24 23.84 -10.03
N PRO A 230 -8.13 24.43 -8.82
CA PRO A 230 -7.63 25.79 -8.65
C PRO A 230 -6.29 26.04 -9.35
N GLU A 231 -6.11 27.26 -9.86
CA GLU A 231 -4.87 27.66 -10.53
C GLU A 231 -3.65 27.58 -9.60
N SER A 232 -3.86 27.81 -8.30
CA SER A 232 -2.85 27.75 -7.24
C SER A 232 -2.20 26.37 -7.06
N ILE A 233 -2.85 25.29 -7.52
CA ILE A 233 -2.30 23.94 -7.43
C ILE A 233 -1.33 23.71 -8.60
N LYS A 234 -0.07 23.45 -8.28
CA LYS A 234 1.02 23.21 -9.24
C LYS A 234 0.89 21.85 -9.94
N ASP A 235 1.65 21.64 -11.00
CA ASP A 235 1.71 20.34 -11.68
C ASP A 235 2.31 19.27 -10.73
N GLY A 236 1.71 18.08 -10.68
CA GLY A 236 2.09 17.05 -9.73
C GLY A 236 1.06 15.92 -9.56
N VAL A 237 1.35 15.02 -8.61
CA VAL A 237 0.45 13.91 -8.22
C VAL A 237 -0.23 14.25 -6.91
N TYR A 238 -1.54 14.00 -6.85
CA TYR A 238 -2.39 14.35 -5.72
C TYR A 238 -3.32 13.20 -5.32
N PHE A 239 -3.69 13.19 -4.05
CA PHE A 239 -4.70 12.30 -3.48
C PHE A 239 -6.01 13.06 -3.31
N LEU A 240 -7.05 12.65 -4.03
CA LEU A 240 -8.38 13.22 -3.90
C LEU A 240 -9.21 12.40 -2.92
N LYS A 241 -9.68 13.03 -1.86
CA LYS A 241 -10.63 12.48 -0.89
C LYS A 241 -12.00 13.13 -1.09
N MET A 242 -13.00 12.34 -1.44
CA MET A 242 -14.37 12.83 -1.61
C MET A 242 -15.29 12.24 -0.54
N LYS A 243 -16.10 13.12 0.08
CA LYS A 243 -17.20 12.78 0.99
C LYS A 243 -18.52 13.27 0.41
N ASN A 244 -19.35 12.37 -0.11
CA ASN A 244 -20.70 12.73 -0.60
C ASN A 244 -21.69 12.76 0.58
N PHE A 245 -22.62 13.70 0.58
CA PHE A 245 -23.79 13.78 1.44
C PHE A 245 -24.99 13.45 0.55
N GLY A 246 -25.34 12.16 0.46
CA GLY A 246 -26.49 11.75 -0.32
C GLY A 246 -27.76 12.49 0.10
N SER A 247 -28.73 12.59 -0.81
CA SER A 247 -30.07 13.17 -0.58
C SER A 247 -30.89 12.51 0.54
N GLN A 248 -30.34 11.48 1.20
CA GLN A 248 -30.91 10.78 2.37
C GLN A 248 -29.92 10.65 3.54
N GLY A 249 -28.96 11.57 3.70
CA GLY A 249 -28.03 11.56 4.84
C GLY A 249 -26.93 10.49 4.81
N ARG A 250 -26.67 9.87 3.65
CA ARG A 250 -25.66 8.81 3.48
C ARG A 250 -24.31 9.41 3.10
N SER A 251 -23.24 9.07 3.85
CA SER A 251 -21.87 9.52 3.58
C SER A 251 -21.03 8.43 2.90
N PHE A 252 -20.42 8.72 1.74
CA PHE A 252 -19.46 7.81 1.07
C PHE A 252 -18.06 8.39 1.13
N PHE A 253 -17.03 7.54 1.24
CA PHE A 253 -15.62 7.94 1.19
C PHE A 253 -14.93 7.27 0.01
N ASN A 254 -14.27 8.06 -0.85
CA ASN A 254 -13.41 7.55 -1.92
C ASN A 254 -12.08 8.31 -1.89
N ILE A 255 -10.96 7.57 -1.91
CA ILE A 255 -9.61 8.11 -2.13
C ILE A 255 -9.13 7.64 -3.50
N LYS A 256 -8.75 8.57 -4.38
CA LYS A 256 -8.23 8.26 -5.72
C LYS A 256 -7.00 9.10 -6.06
N PHE A 257 -6.08 8.49 -6.80
CA PHE A 257 -4.93 9.16 -7.37
C PHE A 257 -5.34 10.04 -8.56
N VAL A 258 -4.85 11.28 -8.58
CA VAL A 258 -5.07 12.24 -9.67
C VAL A 258 -3.76 12.92 -10.01
N SER A 259 -3.33 12.84 -11.27
CA SER A 259 -2.18 13.58 -11.79
C SER A 259 -2.64 14.86 -12.51
N LEU A 260 -1.97 15.98 -12.26
CA LEU A 260 -2.23 17.30 -12.85
C LEU A 260 -1.01 17.78 -13.64
N PHE A 261 -1.18 18.09 -14.93
CA PHE A 261 -0.15 18.70 -15.78
C PHE A 261 -0.76 19.81 -16.64
N LYS A 262 -0.62 21.07 -16.22
CA LYS A 262 -1.10 22.26 -16.94
C LYS A 262 -0.14 22.67 -18.07
N SER A 263 1.16 22.38 -17.96
CA SER A 263 2.21 22.85 -18.88
C SER A 263 2.74 21.78 -19.85
N LEU A 264 1.86 21.16 -20.65
CA LEU A 264 2.28 20.35 -21.81
C LEU A 264 1.82 21.03 -23.11
N ASN A 265 2.55 22.09 -23.47
CA ASN A 265 2.48 22.73 -24.78
C ASN A 265 3.44 22.00 -25.74
N THR A 266 3.05 20.82 -26.20
CA THR A 266 3.64 20.21 -27.39
C THR A 266 2.49 19.89 -28.34
N GLY A 267 2.54 20.49 -29.54
CA GLY A 267 1.49 20.40 -30.57
C GLY A 267 1.37 19.02 -31.21
N PHE A 268 1.10 17.99 -30.42
CA PHE A 268 0.80 16.64 -30.88
C PHE A 268 -0.63 16.25 -30.49
N SER A 269 -1.51 16.17 -31.48
CA SER A 269 -2.82 15.54 -31.35
C SER A 269 -2.64 14.02 -31.40
N ILE A 270 -2.77 13.36 -30.25
CA ILE A 270 -2.76 11.89 -30.17
C ILE A 270 -4.21 11.39 -30.24
N PRO A 271 -4.57 10.51 -31.20
CA PRO A 271 -5.91 9.96 -31.27
C PRO A 271 -6.22 9.09 -30.05
N TYR A 272 -7.48 9.16 -29.60
CA TYR A 272 -8.01 8.73 -28.30
C TYR A 272 -7.81 7.25 -27.89
N ASN A 273 -7.23 6.39 -28.73
CA ASN A 273 -7.09 4.95 -28.47
C ASN A 273 -5.66 4.44 -28.26
N THR A 274 -4.66 5.31 -28.18
CA THR A 274 -3.23 4.89 -28.09
C THR A 274 -2.52 5.26 -26.77
N SER A 275 -3.21 5.93 -25.84
CA SER A 275 -2.58 6.54 -24.67
C SER A 275 -2.14 5.57 -23.56
N ILE A 276 -2.59 4.31 -23.59
CA ILE A 276 -2.19 3.32 -22.57
C ILE A 276 -0.79 2.75 -22.87
N CYS A 277 -0.46 2.50 -24.14
CA CYS A 277 0.84 1.94 -24.50
C CYS A 277 1.98 2.97 -24.39
N PHE A 278 1.72 4.24 -24.70
CA PHE A 278 2.76 5.28 -24.67
C PHE A 278 3.22 5.61 -23.24
N ILE A 279 2.32 5.58 -22.25
CA ILE A 279 2.64 5.86 -20.84
C ILE A 279 3.42 4.69 -20.21
N ILE A 280 3.07 3.44 -20.58
CA ILE A 280 3.82 2.24 -20.16
C ILE A 280 5.23 2.27 -20.77
N PHE A 281 5.37 2.64 -22.04
CA PHE A 281 6.68 2.73 -22.70
C PHE A 281 7.55 3.84 -22.12
N PHE A 282 6.99 5.01 -21.79
CA PHE A 282 7.74 6.14 -21.22
C PHE A 282 8.19 5.88 -19.76
N MET A 283 7.37 5.17 -18.96
CA MET A 283 7.73 4.77 -17.59
C MET A 283 8.80 3.66 -17.55
N ILE A 284 8.78 2.74 -18.53
CA ILE A 284 9.82 1.71 -18.68
C ILE A 284 11.14 2.30 -19.21
N PHE A 285 11.06 3.30 -20.10
CA PHE A 285 12.26 3.96 -20.63
C PHE A 285 12.99 4.79 -19.56
N ILE A 286 12.26 5.51 -18.71
CA ILE A 286 12.88 6.32 -17.63
C ILE A 286 13.54 5.42 -16.58
N THR A 287 12.93 4.29 -16.21
CA THR A 287 13.53 3.33 -15.25
C THR A 287 14.76 2.62 -15.81
N SER A 288 14.79 2.36 -17.12
CA SER A 288 15.92 1.71 -17.80
C SER A 288 17.07 2.68 -18.11
N TYR A 289 16.78 3.93 -18.47
CA TYR A 289 17.79 4.96 -18.78
C TYR A 289 18.50 5.48 -17.52
N ILE A 290 17.77 5.60 -16.40
CA ILE A 290 18.35 5.93 -15.09
C ILE A 290 19.23 4.78 -14.57
N SER A 291 18.83 3.51 -14.79
CA SER A 291 19.63 2.35 -14.40
C SER A 291 20.90 2.19 -15.25
N PHE A 292 20.86 2.55 -16.54
CA PHE A 292 22.02 2.51 -17.45
C PHE A 292 23.04 3.62 -17.16
N LEU A 293 22.58 4.82 -16.80
CA LEU A 293 23.47 5.93 -16.39
C LEU A 293 24.14 5.67 -15.03
N LEU A 294 23.54 4.85 -14.16
CA LEU A 294 24.08 4.52 -12.84
C LEU A 294 25.07 3.33 -12.85
N SER A 295 25.14 2.54 -13.93
CA SER A 295 25.98 1.33 -13.98
C SER A 295 27.27 1.46 -14.80
N GLY A 296 27.55 2.62 -15.37
CA GLY A 296 28.67 2.79 -16.30
C GLY A 296 29.69 3.82 -15.85
N TYR A 297 30.54 3.51 -14.86
CA TYR A 297 31.97 3.92 -14.81
C TYR A 297 32.69 3.15 -13.68
N ASN A 298 33.86 2.59 -14.02
CA ASN A 298 34.63 1.60 -13.26
C ASN A 298 35.43 2.17 -12.07
N PHE A 299 35.55 1.34 -11.01
CA PHE A 299 36.68 1.11 -10.09
C PHE A 299 37.65 2.26 -9.74
N ILE A 300 37.75 2.62 -8.45
CA ILE A 300 38.98 2.76 -7.63
C ILE A 300 38.60 2.98 -6.14
N ARG A 301 39.47 2.47 -5.24
CA ARG A 301 39.44 2.45 -3.76
C ARG A 301 39.15 3.78 -3.05
N SER A 302 38.70 3.60 -1.79
CA SER A 302 38.97 4.36 -0.56
C SER A 302 37.81 5.18 0.04
N SER A 303 37.78 5.12 1.38
CA SER A 303 36.76 5.54 2.34
C SER A 303 36.23 6.96 2.15
N TRP A 304 34.95 7.21 2.47
CA TRP A 304 34.42 8.26 3.38
C TRP A 304 32.88 8.27 3.32
N TYR A 305 32.28 8.61 4.46
CA TYR A 305 30.84 8.69 4.76
C TYR A 305 30.08 9.74 3.90
N LEU A 306 28.81 9.46 3.54
CA LEU A 306 27.64 10.33 3.76
C LEU A 306 26.32 9.76 3.18
N THR A 307 25.32 9.68 4.08
CA THR A 307 23.84 9.76 3.92
C THR A 307 23.12 8.91 2.85
N LYS A 308 22.51 7.80 3.31
CA LYS A 308 21.47 7.03 2.59
C LYS A 308 20.11 7.75 2.62
N SER A 309 19.68 8.29 1.49
CA SER A 309 18.25 8.53 1.20
C SER A 309 17.67 7.26 0.56
N SER A 310 16.94 6.47 1.34
CA SER A 310 16.26 5.27 0.84
C SER A 310 14.98 5.65 0.09
N ILE A 311 14.97 5.43 -1.22
CA ILE A 311 13.79 5.52 -2.07
C ILE A 311 12.84 4.38 -1.68
N VAL A 312 11.68 4.72 -1.11
CA VAL A 312 10.57 3.79 -0.90
C VAL A 312 9.85 3.63 -2.24
N SER A 313 9.97 2.45 -2.86
CA SER A 313 9.18 2.10 -4.04
C SER A 313 7.82 1.59 -3.59
N ILE A 314 6.77 2.41 -3.73
CA ILE A 314 5.38 2.00 -3.55
C ILE A 314 4.89 1.43 -4.88
N PHE A 315 4.70 0.12 -4.96
CA PHE A 315 3.95 -0.51 -6.05
C PHE A 315 2.49 -0.66 -5.62
N MET A 316 1.60 0.11 -6.25
CA MET A 316 0.18 -0.21 -6.32
C MET A 316 -0.20 -0.30 -7.79
N ILE A 317 -0.46 -1.53 -8.26
CA ILE A 317 -1.00 -1.79 -9.58
C ILE A 317 -2.51 -1.96 -9.40
N SER A 318 -3.31 -1.00 -9.87
CA SER A 318 -4.74 -1.18 -10.06
C SER A 318 -4.98 -1.71 -11.47
N PHE A 319 -5.44 -2.95 -11.60
CA PHE A 319 -6.09 -3.43 -12.82
C PHE A 319 -7.60 -3.41 -12.61
N SER A 320 -8.32 -2.83 -13.56
CA SER A 320 -9.76 -3.05 -13.71
C SER A 320 -9.97 -3.56 -15.13
N ILE A 321 -10.17 -4.87 -15.26
CA ILE A 321 -10.63 -5.47 -16.51
C ILE A 321 -12.16 -5.60 -16.37
N PRO A 322 -12.97 -5.02 -17.27
CA PRO A 322 -14.40 -5.30 -17.29
C PRO A 322 -14.63 -6.73 -17.81
N ILE A 323 -15.30 -7.55 -17.01
CA ILE A 323 -15.85 -8.83 -17.46
C ILE A 323 -17.15 -8.52 -18.18
N GLU A 324 -17.12 -8.47 -19.51
CA GLU A 324 -18.33 -8.58 -20.32
C GLU A 324 -18.74 -10.04 -20.47
N THR A 325 -20.01 -10.28 -20.21
CA THR A 325 -20.69 -11.56 -20.30
C THR A 325 -20.79 -12.05 -21.74
N GLY A 326 -20.39 -13.30 -22.00
CA GLY A 326 -20.96 -14.13 -23.07
C GLY A 326 -20.00 -14.61 -24.16
N LEU A 327 -20.09 -15.91 -24.41
CA LEU A 327 -19.56 -16.72 -25.54
C LEU A 327 -18.08 -17.15 -25.47
N PHE A 328 -17.90 -18.44 -25.23
CA PHE A 328 -16.67 -19.19 -25.52
C PHE A 328 -16.30 -19.07 -26.99
N THR A 329 -15.09 -18.61 -27.29
CA THR A 329 -14.24 -19.19 -28.35
C THR A 329 -12.77 -19.05 -27.95
N THR A 330 -12.07 -20.18 -27.92
CA THR A 330 -10.62 -20.27 -27.75
C THR A 330 -9.90 -19.45 -28.81
N SER A 331 -8.99 -18.56 -28.42
CA SER A 331 -7.98 -17.99 -29.32
C SER A 331 -6.61 -18.03 -28.65
N ARG A 332 -5.79 -18.98 -29.10
CA ARG A 332 -4.34 -19.05 -28.81
C ARG A 332 -3.68 -17.75 -29.27
N CYS A 333 -2.98 -17.05 -28.39
CA CYS A 333 -2.08 -15.98 -28.81
C CYS A 333 -0.71 -16.59 -29.15
N ILE A 334 -0.44 -16.68 -30.46
CA ILE A 334 0.84 -17.10 -31.04
C ILE A 334 1.82 -15.93 -30.88
N PHE A 335 2.93 -16.12 -30.16
CA PHE A 335 4.06 -15.21 -30.20
C PHE A 335 4.74 -15.34 -31.58
N LYS A 336 4.55 -14.35 -32.47
CA LYS A 336 5.46 -14.14 -33.61
C LYS A 336 6.59 -13.24 -33.16
N SER A 337 7.82 -13.78 -33.16
CA SER A 337 9.05 -13.02 -32.96
C SER A 337 9.24 -12.01 -34.09
N PHE A 338 9.33 -10.71 -33.78
CA PHE A 338 9.92 -9.74 -34.68
C PHE A 338 11.44 -9.70 -34.45
N ASN A 339 12.17 -10.08 -35.49
CA ASN A 339 13.62 -10.04 -35.55
C ASN A 339 14.05 -8.59 -35.81
N ILE A 340 14.64 -7.90 -34.83
CA ILE A 340 15.25 -6.58 -35.06
C ILE A 340 16.73 -6.81 -35.38
N GLY A 341 17.07 -6.49 -36.63
CA GLY A 341 18.37 -6.71 -37.23
C GLY A 341 19.52 -5.92 -36.60
N LYS A 342 20.72 -6.44 -36.87
CA LYS A 342 22.03 -5.86 -36.62
C LYS A 342 22.07 -4.34 -36.80
N MET A 343 22.54 -3.61 -35.79
CA MET A 343 23.18 -2.31 -35.98
C MET A 343 24.70 -2.45 -35.85
N ILE A 344 25.38 -1.96 -36.88
CA ILE A 344 26.83 -1.95 -37.13
C ILE A 344 27.48 -0.86 -36.24
N PRO A 345 28.69 -1.08 -35.67
CA PRO A 345 29.36 -0.08 -34.84
C PRO A 345 29.95 1.07 -35.68
N ALA A 346 29.69 2.31 -35.27
CA ALA A 346 30.36 3.49 -35.80
C ALA A 346 31.79 3.60 -35.24
N SER A 347 32.70 3.97 -36.13
CA SER A 347 34.14 3.86 -36.08
C SER A 347 34.88 4.75 -35.08
N LYS A 348 36.02 4.21 -34.64
CA LYS A 348 37.20 4.84 -34.00
C LYS A 348 37.42 6.33 -34.38
N ARG A 349 37.67 7.17 -33.39
CA ARG A 349 38.47 8.40 -33.56
C ARG A 349 39.74 8.28 -32.73
N ALA A 350 40.87 8.37 -33.42
CA ALA A 350 42.22 8.21 -32.92
C ALA A 350 42.62 9.34 -31.97
N LEU A 351 43.36 9.00 -30.91
CA LEU A 351 44.22 9.94 -30.19
C LEU A 351 45.65 9.77 -30.73
N THR A 352 46.17 10.83 -31.34
CA THR A 352 47.58 11.00 -31.72
C THR A 352 48.44 11.21 -30.47
N PRO A 353 49.67 10.66 -30.41
CA PRO A 353 50.61 10.96 -29.33
C PRO A 353 51.41 12.23 -29.65
N ALA A 354 51.66 13.06 -28.64
CA ALA A 354 52.70 14.08 -28.71
C ALA A 354 53.68 13.85 -27.56
N SER A 355 54.89 13.46 -27.95
CA SER A 355 56.11 13.44 -27.17
C SER A 355 56.61 14.86 -26.86
N LYS A 356 57.03 15.13 -25.63
CA LYS A 356 58.44 15.30 -25.24
C LYS A 356 58.54 15.49 -23.73
#